data_AF-A0A8C3I8C7-F1
#
_entry.id   AF-A0A8C3I8C7-F1
#
_cell.length_a   1.000
_cell.length_b   1.000
_cell.length_c   1.000
_cell.angle_alpha   90.00
_cell.angle_beta   90.00
_cell.angle_gamma   90.00
#
_symmetry.space_group_name_H-M   'P 1'
#
loop_
_entity.id
_entity.type
_entity.pdbx_description
1 polymer ?
#
loop_
_entity_poly.entity_id
_entity_poly.type
_entity_poly.pdbx_seq_one_letter_code
_entity_poly.pdbx_strand_id
1 'polypeptide(L)'
;MLFVIQIKPVSSSQRFFVYLDSVLPLNQQFLEVGEVEKMASEDITKLAESLAKAQVGGGQLSFKGKSLKLNTAEDAKAVSKEIEEFDGLEALRLEGNTVGVEAAKVIAKALEKKAELKRCHWSDMFTGRLRSEIPFALTALGEALITAGSQLVELDLSDNAFGPDGVRGFEALLKSPACFTLQELKLNNCGMGIGGGKILAAALKECHRKSSAVGKPLALKVFVAGRNRLENDGATALAEAFGLIGTLEEVHMPQNGINHPGITALAQAFAANPLLRVINLNDNTFTEKGAVAMAETLKTLRQVEVINFGDCLVRSKGAIAIAEAVKEGLPKLKELNLSFCEIKRDAALTIAEATEDKSELEKLDLNGNALGEEGCEQLQEILEGFNMADVLGSLSDDEGEDEEDEDDEGEDEEDEDDEGEDDEEEQQQLQERGQGEQESLPSKKILDSHDSTPVSPSPPVDVATFLAFPSPEKLLRLGPKCSVLIAQQTDTSDMEKVVTALLKISSVFKDETTVKTAVHETTDALMRKAFTSATFNSDAFITSLLIHMGLLKSEEKIKAVPSLYGPLMTLNHMVQQDYFPKSLAPVLLAFNKNVNSLKESCSYLA
;
A
#
# COMPACT_ATOMS: atom_id res chain seq x y z
N MET A 1 20.66 -32.04 -29.76
CA MET A 1 19.57 -32.88 -29.26
C MET A 1 18.99 -32.17 -28.04
N LEU A 2 17.85 -31.50 -28.21
CA LEU A 2 17.09 -30.95 -27.09
C LEU A 2 16.50 -32.11 -26.29
N PHE A 3 16.69 -32.12 -24.97
CA PHE A 3 15.85 -32.88 -24.07
C PHE A 3 14.90 -31.92 -23.38
N VAL A 4 13.61 -32.10 -23.64
CA VAL A 4 12.50 -31.44 -22.96
C VAL A 4 12.29 -32.19 -21.64
N ILE A 5 12.44 -31.50 -20.51
CA ILE A 5 12.04 -32.03 -19.20
C ILE A 5 10.70 -31.38 -18.84
N GLN A 6 9.61 -32.12 -19.01
CA GLN A 6 8.30 -31.76 -18.45
C GLN A 6 8.25 -32.21 -16.98
N ILE A 7 7.93 -31.29 -16.08
CA ILE A 7 7.61 -31.58 -14.68
C ILE A 7 6.12 -31.35 -14.50
N LYS A 8 5.34 -32.42 -14.25
CA LYS A 8 3.95 -32.33 -13.77
C LYS A 8 3.94 -32.59 -12.25
N PRO A 9 3.12 -31.88 -11.47
CA PRO A 9 2.98 -32.15 -10.04
C PRO A 9 2.07 -33.38 -9.82
N VAL A 10 2.52 -34.32 -8.99
CA VAL A 10 1.66 -35.33 -8.37
C VAL A 10 1.93 -35.33 -6.88
N SER A 11 0.84 -35.40 -6.11
CA SER A 11 0.79 -35.25 -4.66
C SER A 11 1.61 -36.30 -3.90
N SER A 12 2.14 -35.86 -2.76
CA SER A 12 2.36 -36.64 -1.55
C SER A 12 3.18 -37.94 -1.67
N SER A 13 4.53 -37.83 -1.63
CA SER A 13 5.42 -38.58 -0.71
C SER A 13 6.89 -38.58 -1.20
N GLN A 14 7.81 -38.49 -0.24
CA GLN A 14 9.26 -38.35 -0.39
C GLN A 14 9.95 -39.56 -1.06
N ARG A 15 10.77 -39.30 -2.09
CA ARG A 15 12.10 -39.88 -2.49
C ARG A 15 12.24 -39.99 -4.00
N PHE A 16 13.26 -39.34 -4.58
CA PHE A 16 13.67 -39.52 -5.98
C PHE A 16 14.78 -40.59 -6.08
N PHE A 17 14.60 -41.58 -6.95
CA PHE A 17 15.66 -42.45 -7.46
C PHE A 17 15.87 -42.14 -8.94
N VAL A 18 17.12 -41.83 -9.32
CA VAL A 18 17.53 -41.72 -10.73
C VAL A 18 18.25 -43.01 -11.09
N TYR A 19 17.67 -43.82 -11.98
CA TYR A 19 18.33 -44.95 -12.63
C TYR A 19 18.97 -44.48 -13.93
N LEU A 20 20.27 -44.75 -14.11
CA LEU A 20 21.00 -44.59 -15.36
C LEU A 20 21.38 -45.98 -15.86
N ASP A 21 20.68 -46.47 -16.87
CA ASP A 21 21.07 -47.68 -17.61
C ASP A 21 22.25 -47.34 -18.54
N SER A 22 23.35 -48.08 -18.42
CA SER A 22 24.44 -48.09 -19.40
C SER A 22 24.77 -49.54 -19.80
N VAL A 23 24.83 -49.77 -21.10
CA VAL A 23 25.16 -51.06 -21.73
C VAL A 23 26.68 -51.08 -22.02
N LEU A 24 27.34 -52.15 -21.55
CA LEU A 24 28.75 -52.62 -21.57
C LEU A 24 29.51 -52.57 -22.94
N PRO A 25 30.84 -52.94 -23.06
CA PRO A 25 31.76 -53.59 -22.09
C PRO A 25 33.21 -53.04 -21.98
N LEU A 26 33.93 -53.59 -20.98
CA LEU A 26 35.32 -53.37 -20.55
C LEU A 26 36.42 -53.58 -21.62
N ASN A 27 37.52 -52.82 -21.47
CA ASN A 27 38.88 -53.40 -21.44
C ASN A 27 39.85 -52.53 -20.62
N GLN A 28 40.63 -53.19 -19.75
CA GLN A 28 41.61 -52.61 -18.81
C GLN A 28 42.86 -52.08 -19.52
N GLN A 29 43.35 -50.91 -19.09
CA GLN A 29 44.78 -50.64 -18.94
C GLN A 29 45.00 -49.52 -17.91
N PHE A 30 45.72 -49.85 -16.84
CA PHE A 30 46.17 -48.92 -15.81
C PHE A 30 47.29 -48.02 -16.37
N LEU A 31 47.11 -46.71 -16.24
CA LEU A 31 48.17 -45.70 -16.23
C LEU A 31 47.83 -44.72 -15.12
N GLU A 32 48.81 -44.36 -14.29
CA GLU A 32 48.66 -43.45 -13.15
C GLU A 32 48.13 -42.07 -13.61
N VAL A 33 46.86 -41.75 -13.29
CA VAL A 33 46.23 -40.44 -13.56
C VAL A 33 45.92 -39.68 -12.25
N GLY A 34 46.66 -39.95 -11.17
CA GLY A 34 46.32 -39.42 -9.83
C GLY A 34 46.55 -37.91 -9.64
N GLU A 35 47.48 -37.31 -10.40
CA GLU A 35 47.82 -35.88 -10.24
C GLU A 35 47.24 -35.00 -11.37
N VAL A 36 47.06 -35.54 -12.58
CA VAL A 36 46.50 -34.79 -13.72
C VAL A 36 44.98 -34.66 -13.61
N GLU A 37 44.27 -35.67 -13.10
CA GLU A 37 42.82 -35.58 -12.86
C GLU A 37 42.46 -34.63 -11.72
N LYS A 38 43.31 -34.52 -10.69
CA LYS A 38 43.09 -33.58 -9.58
C LYS A 38 43.29 -32.12 -10.00
N MET A 39 44.37 -31.83 -10.74
CA MET A 39 44.61 -30.49 -11.28
C MET A 39 43.54 -30.10 -12.31
N ALA A 40 43.17 -31.02 -13.22
CA ALA A 40 42.11 -30.77 -14.19
C ALA A 40 40.72 -30.64 -13.53
N SER A 41 40.42 -31.41 -12.47
CA SER A 41 39.16 -31.29 -11.73
C SER A 41 39.05 -29.96 -10.99
N GLU A 42 40.12 -29.49 -10.33
CA GLU A 42 40.12 -28.19 -9.65
C GLU A 42 40.04 -27.03 -10.65
N ASP A 43 40.73 -27.12 -11.78
CA ASP A 43 40.67 -26.11 -12.82
C ASP A 43 39.32 -26.14 -13.56
N ILE A 44 38.70 -27.31 -13.78
CA ILE A 44 37.34 -27.42 -14.36
C ILE A 44 36.29 -26.93 -13.37
N THR A 45 36.46 -27.16 -12.06
CA THR A 45 35.53 -26.65 -11.05
C THR A 45 35.67 -25.15 -10.90
N LYS A 46 36.90 -24.61 -10.91
CA LYS A 46 37.13 -23.16 -11.00
C LYS A 46 36.62 -22.57 -12.31
N LEU A 47 36.78 -23.25 -13.45
CA LEU A 47 36.25 -22.80 -14.73
C LEU A 47 34.73 -22.87 -14.77
N ALA A 48 34.11 -23.87 -14.14
CA ALA A 48 32.66 -24.03 -14.03
C ALA A 48 32.06 -23.05 -13.03
N GLU A 49 32.74 -22.75 -11.92
CA GLU A 49 32.37 -21.67 -11.00
C GLU A 49 32.60 -20.30 -11.65
N SER A 50 33.68 -20.12 -12.42
CA SER A 50 33.93 -18.93 -13.22
C SER A 50 32.96 -18.80 -14.39
N LEU A 51 32.46 -19.90 -15.00
CA LEU A 51 31.41 -19.88 -16.02
C LEU A 51 30.01 -19.72 -15.41
N ALA A 52 29.77 -20.20 -14.18
CA ALA A 52 28.56 -19.89 -13.43
C ALA A 52 28.55 -18.43 -12.94
N LYS A 53 29.74 -17.86 -12.71
CA LYS A 53 29.95 -16.43 -12.40
C LYS A 53 30.07 -15.55 -13.65
N ALA A 54 30.40 -16.10 -14.81
CA ALA A 54 30.56 -15.38 -16.06
C ALA A 54 29.35 -15.61 -16.99
N GLN A 55 28.58 -14.53 -17.15
CA GLN A 55 27.68 -14.26 -18.27
C GLN A 55 26.29 -14.91 -18.21
N VAL A 56 25.38 -14.24 -17.49
CA VAL A 56 24.21 -13.72 -18.21
C VAL A 56 24.66 -12.39 -18.82
N GLY A 57 24.83 -12.33 -20.15
CA GLY A 57 25.30 -11.12 -20.81
C GLY A 57 24.44 -9.90 -20.41
N GLY A 58 25.08 -8.80 -19.98
CA GLY A 58 24.37 -7.56 -19.63
C GLY A 58 24.66 -6.97 -18.25
N GLY A 59 25.89 -7.11 -17.73
CA GLY A 59 26.29 -6.39 -16.51
C GLY A 59 25.57 -6.84 -15.23
N GLN A 60 24.99 -8.04 -15.19
CA GLN A 60 24.22 -8.52 -14.04
C GLN A 60 25.04 -9.40 -13.10
N LEU A 61 25.05 -9.06 -11.81
CA LEU A 61 25.58 -9.90 -10.73
C LEU A 61 24.42 -10.48 -9.91
N SER A 62 24.44 -11.80 -9.67
CA SER A 62 23.33 -12.48 -9.01
C SER A 62 23.76 -13.37 -7.83
N PHE A 63 23.05 -13.17 -6.72
CA PHE A 63 23.05 -14.04 -5.55
C PHE A 63 21.68 -14.69 -5.32
N LYS A 64 20.82 -14.71 -6.34
CA LYS A 64 19.45 -15.19 -6.23
C LYS A 64 19.40 -16.63 -5.71
N GLY A 65 18.55 -16.87 -4.71
CA GLY A 65 18.22 -18.20 -4.20
C GLY A 65 19.39 -18.93 -3.53
N LYS A 66 20.46 -18.21 -3.16
CA LYS A 66 21.62 -18.80 -2.46
C LYS A 66 21.36 -19.01 -0.96
N SER A 67 20.24 -18.49 -0.43
CA SER A 67 19.86 -18.61 0.99
C SER A 67 20.96 -18.13 1.95
N LEU A 68 21.70 -17.09 1.57
CA LEU A 68 22.79 -16.53 2.37
C LEU A 68 22.22 -15.83 3.62
N LYS A 69 22.79 -16.13 4.79
CA LYS A 69 22.47 -15.46 6.06
C LYS A 69 23.49 -14.37 6.33
N LEU A 70 23.29 -13.20 5.74
CA LEU A 70 24.18 -12.06 5.83
C LEU A 70 23.81 -11.22 7.06
N ASN A 71 24.21 -11.66 8.26
CA ASN A 71 23.82 -10.98 9.50
C ASN A 71 24.84 -9.93 9.94
N THR A 72 26.12 -10.20 9.70
CA THR A 72 27.25 -9.40 10.16
C THR A 72 28.04 -8.83 8.98
N ALA A 73 28.96 -7.91 9.28
CA ALA A 73 29.91 -7.40 8.30
C ALA A 73 30.80 -8.50 7.70
N GLU A 74 31.12 -9.55 8.47
CA GLU A 74 31.95 -10.67 7.99
C GLU A 74 31.22 -11.50 6.94
N ASP A 75 29.96 -11.83 7.20
CA ASP A 75 29.13 -12.65 6.31
C ASP A 75 29.00 -12.00 4.92
N ALA A 76 28.98 -10.66 4.88
CA ALA A 76 28.83 -9.89 3.66
C ALA A 76 30.13 -9.71 2.85
N LYS A 77 31.32 -10.04 3.39
CA LYS A 77 32.60 -9.77 2.71
C LYS A 77 32.73 -10.45 1.36
N ALA A 78 32.24 -11.69 1.24
CA ALA A 78 32.29 -12.41 -0.04
C ALA A 78 31.40 -11.72 -1.09
N VAL A 79 30.19 -11.31 -0.69
CA VAL A 79 29.25 -10.60 -1.56
C VAL A 79 29.80 -9.23 -1.95
N SER A 80 30.32 -8.45 -0.99
CA SER A 80 30.87 -7.12 -1.27
C SER A 80 32.09 -7.17 -2.16
N LYS A 81 32.98 -8.16 -1.96
CA LYS A 81 34.14 -8.35 -2.81
C LYS A 81 33.73 -8.68 -4.25
N GLU A 82 32.77 -9.58 -4.43
CA GLU A 82 32.25 -9.90 -5.77
C GLU A 82 31.59 -8.67 -6.42
N ILE A 83 30.88 -7.82 -5.66
CA ILE A 83 30.36 -6.54 -6.17
C ILE A 83 31.51 -5.61 -6.59
N GLU A 84 32.51 -5.41 -5.74
CA GLU A 84 33.65 -4.53 -6.02
C GLU A 84 34.42 -4.93 -7.28
N GLU A 85 34.69 -6.23 -7.44
CA GLU A 85 35.43 -6.81 -8.57
C GLU A 85 34.60 -6.89 -9.87
N PHE A 86 33.27 -6.71 -9.80
CA PHE A 86 32.41 -6.79 -10.98
C PHE A 86 32.40 -5.48 -11.77
N ASP A 87 33.07 -5.45 -12.91
CA ASP A 87 33.08 -4.31 -13.82
C ASP A 87 31.76 -4.18 -14.61
N GLY A 88 31.25 -2.96 -14.76
CA GLY A 88 30.03 -2.69 -15.53
C GLY A 88 28.76 -3.28 -14.88
N LEU A 89 28.64 -3.20 -13.55
CA LEU A 89 27.48 -3.69 -12.82
C LEU A 89 26.23 -2.85 -13.16
N GLU A 90 25.35 -3.37 -14.00
CA GLU A 90 24.07 -2.77 -14.35
C GLU A 90 22.89 -3.32 -13.54
N ALA A 91 23.00 -4.54 -12.99
CA ALA A 91 21.92 -5.17 -12.24
C ALA A 91 22.45 -6.01 -11.08
N LEU A 92 21.85 -5.87 -9.90
CA LEU A 92 22.19 -6.64 -8.70
C LEU A 92 20.99 -7.41 -8.19
N ARG A 93 21.11 -8.74 -8.10
CA ARG A 93 20.06 -9.63 -7.58
C ARG A 93 20.42 -10.19 -6.21
N LEU A 94 19.62 -9.86 -5.20
CA LEU A 94 19.75 -10.34 -3.82
C LEU A 94 18.55 -11.19 -3.36
N GLU A 95 17.63 -11.52 -4.27
CA GLU A 95 16.46 -12.36 -4.05
C GLU A 95 16.73 -13.66 -3.29
N GLY A 96 15.92 -13.98 -2.28
CA GLY A 96 15.99 -15.25 -1.54
C GLY A 96 17.20 -15.37 -0.62
N ASN A 97 17.65 -14.24 -0.06
CA ASN A 97 18.71 -14.18 0.96
C ASN A 97 18.19 -13.43 2.20
N THR A 98 19.00 -13.38 3.26
CA THR A 98 18.66 -12.63 4.48
C THR A 98 19.75 -11.60 4.74
N VAL A 99 19.45 -10.32 4.56
CA VAL A 99 20.40 -9.22 4.71
C VAL A 99 20.08 -8.41 5.97
N GLY A 100 20.97 -8.48 6.95
CA GLY A 100 20.92 -7.65 8.15
C GLY A 100 21.52 -6.27 7.95
N VAL A 101 21.32 -5.38 8.92
CA VAL A 101 21.78 -3.97 8.86
C VAL A 101 23.29 -3.87 8.62
N GLU A 102 24.10 -4.63 9.36
CA GLU A 102 25.57 -4.56 9.22
C GLU A 102 26.07 -5.13 7.89
N ALA A 103 25.43 -6.20 7.40
CA ALA A 103 25.71 -6.71 6.06
C ALA A 103 25.31 -5.71 4.97
N ALA A 104 24.14 -5.08 5.10
CA ALA A 104 23.66 -4.06 4.18
C ALA A 104 24.64 -2.89 4.09
N LYS A 105 25.22 -2.43 5.21
CA LYS A 105 26.27 -1.39 5.21
C LYS A 105 27.52 -1.80 4.44
N VAL A 106 27.97 -3.06 4.59
CA VAL A 106 29.14 -3.57 3.86
C VAL A 106 28.84 -3.68 2.35
N ILE A 107 27.66 -4.15 1.98
CA ILE A 107 27.20 -4.18 0.58
C ILE A 107 27.07 -2.76 0.02
N ALA A 108 26.47 -1.85 0.78
CA ALA A 108 26.32 -0.44 0.43
C ALA A 108 27.68 0.21 0.13
N LYS A 109 28.71 -0.07 0.93
CA LYS A 109 30.05 0.47 0.69
C LYS A 109 30.64 0.04 -0.66
N ALA A 110 30.39 -1.20 -1.08
CA ALA A 110 30.80 -1.68 -2.39
C ALA A 110 30.02 -1.01 -3.53
N LEU A 111 28.74 -0.69 -3.30
CA LEU A 111 27.85 -0.06 -4.27
C LEU A 111 28.16 1.41 -4.55
N GLU A 112 28.79 2.15 -3.63
CA GLU A 112 29.16 3.57 -3.82
C GLU A 112 30.00 3.84 -5.08
N LYS A 113 30.67 2.81 -5.63
CA LYS A 113 31.51 2.90 -6.82
C LYS A 113 30.85 2.36 -8.10
N LYS A 114 29.55 2.01 -8.06
CA LYS A 114 28.83 1.32 -9.14
C LYS A 114 27.77 2.24 -9.75
N ALA A 115 28.23 3.31 -10.41
CA ALA A 115 27.36 4.30 -11.03
C ALA A 115 26.50 3.72 -12.18
N GLU A 116 26.96 2.64 -12.81
CA GLU A 116 26.25 1.96 -13.90
C GLU A 116 25.03 1.14 -13.44
N LEU A 117 24.85 0.96 -12.13
CA LEU A 117 23.76 0.16 -11.57
C LEU A 117 22.40 0.81 -11.87
N LYS A 118 21.55 0.07 -12.58
CA LYS A 118 20.23 0.50 -13.06
C LYS A 118 19.10 -0.35 -12.47
N ARG A 119 19.35 -1.61 -12.13
CA ARG A 119 18.31 -2.55 -11.69
C ARG A 119 18.66 -3.17 -10.35
N CYS A 120 17.80 -2.98 -9.37
CA CYS A 120 17.93 -3.55 -8.03
C CYS A 120 16.83 -4.58 -7.82
N HIS A 121 17.18 -5.87 -7.87
CA HIS A 121 16.25 -6.97 -7.60
C HIS A 121 16.45 -7.43 -6.16
N TRP A 122 15.75 -6.75 -5.26
CA TRP A 122 15.87 -6.81 -3.81
C TRP A 122 14.61 -7.36 -3.15
N SER A 123 13.82 -8.13 -3.90
CA SER A 123 12.69 -8.87 -3.36
C SER A 123 13.14 -9.99 -2.43
N ASP A 124 12.33 -10.38 -1.45
CA ASP A 124 12.60 -11.47 -0.50
C ASP A 124 14.05 -11.49 0.04
N MET A 125 14.55 -10.34 0.50
CA MET A 125 15.93 -10.23 1.00
C MET A 125 16.00 -9.98 2.52
N PHE A 126 14.85 -9.82 3.18
CA PHE A 126 14.75 -9.58 4.62
C PHE A 126 14.02 -10.69 5.38
N THR A 127 13.85 -11.88 4.78
CA THR A 127 13.21 -13.02 5.44
C THR A 127 13.92 -13.38 6.74
N GLY A 128 13.16 -13.40 7.84
CA GLY A 128 13.65 -13.65 9.19
C GLY A 128 14.26 -12.44 9.91
N ARG A 129 14.32 -11.25 9.30
CA ARG A 129 14.75 -10.01 9.98
C ARG A 129 13.61 -9.37 10.75
N LEU A 130 13.95 -8.59 11.78
CA LEU A 130 12.97 -7.79 12.49
C LEU A 130 12.51 -6.63 11.59
N ARG A 131 11.20 -6.32 11.60
CA ARG A 131 10.66 -5.19 10.82
C ARG A 131 11.38 -3.88 11.12
N SER A 132 11.75 -3.63 12.37
CA SER A 132 12.47 -2.42 12.79
C SER A 132 13.86 -2.29 12.19
N GLU A 133 14.46 -3.37 11.70
CA GLU A 133 15.80 -3.37 11.09
C GLU A 133 15.77 -3.00 9.61
N ILE A 134 14.69 -3.36 8.92
CA ILE A 134 14.57 -3.23 7.46
C ILE A 134 14.79 -1.78 6.99
N PRO A 135 14.21 -0.74 7.62
CA PRO A 135 14.46 0.63 7.21
C PRO A 135 15.94 1.00 7.23
N PHE A 136 16.69 0.61 8.26
CA PHE A 136 18.12 0.94 8.35
C PHE A 136 18.97 0.27 7.28
N ALA A 137 18.64 -0.98 6.93
CA ALA A 137 19.31 -1.69 5.85
C ALA A 137 19.02 -1.02 4.49
N LEU A 138 17.76 -0.69 4.22
CA LEU A 138 17.35 -0.01 2.98
C LEU A 138 17.90 1.42 2.88
N THR A 139 17.96 2.17 3.99
CA THR A 139 18.57 3.50 4.02
C THR A 139 20.03 3.42 3.63
N ALA A 140 20.80 2.49 4.21
CA ALA A 140 22.21 2.32 3.87
C ALA A 140 22.41 1.98 2.38
N LEU A 141 21.63 1.05 1.85
CA LEU A 141 21.68 0.69 0.43
C LEU A 141 21.29 1.88 -0.47
N GLY A 142 20.21 2.58 -0.14
CA GLY A 142 19.74 3.74 -0.88
C GLY A 142 20.73 4.90 -0.88
N GLU A 143 21.35 5.22 0.25
CA GLU A 143 22.40 6.24 0.36
C GLU A 143 23.61 5.91 -0.51
N ALA A 144 23.99 4.63 -0.61
CA ALA A 144 25.06 4.22 -1.51
C ALA A 144 24.70 4.43 -2.99
N LEU A 145 23.46 4.15 -3.40
CA LEU A 145 23.01 4.42 -4.78
C LEU A 145 22.98 5.91 -5.09
N ILE A 146 22.53 6.72 -4.13
CA ILE A 146 22.58 8.20 -4.24
C ILE A 146 24.02 8.66 -4.41
N THR A 147 24.93 8.14 -3.59
CA THR A 147 26.37 8.48 -3.60
C THR A 147 27.04 8.07 -4.90
N ALA A 148 26.71 6.89 -5.42
CA ALA A 148 27.22 6.39 -6.70
C ALA A 148 26.74 7.22 -7.90
N GLY A 149 25.68 8.02 -7.72
CA GLY A 149 25.04 8.71 -8.84
C GLY A 149 24.33 7.75 -9.79
N SER A 150 23.90 6.58 -9.28
CA SER A 150 23.16 5.58 -10.04
C SER A 150 21.92 6.22 -10.70
N GLN A 151 21.49 5.69 -11.83
CA GLN A 151 20.28 6.13 -12.52
C GLN A 151 19.36 4.92 -12.67
N LEU A 152 18.62 4.63 -11.61
CA LEU A 152 17.79 3.44 -11.53
C LEU A 152 16.69 3.48 -12.60
N VAL A 153 16.47 2.32 -13.20
CA VAL A 153 15.39 2.03 -14.14
C VAL A 153 14.38 1.09 -13.47
N GLU A 154 14.84 0.15 -12.65
CA GLU A 154 13.98 -0.80 -11.93
C GLU A 154 14.41 -0.93 -10.47
N LEU A 155 13.41 -0.88 -9.58
CA LEU A 155 13.55 -1.20 -8.17
C LEU A 155 12.47 -2.22 -7.79
N ASP A 156 12.90 -3.45 -7.51
CA ASP A 156 12.04 -4.49 -6.98
C ASP A 156 12.35 -4.74 -5.50
N LEU A 157 11.36 -4.48 -4.68
CA LEU A 157 11.37 -4.56 -3.22
C LEU A 157 10.27 -5.49 -2.71
N SER A 158 9.66 -6.30 -3.59
CA SER A 158 8.55 -7.20 -3.29
C SER A 158 8.90 -8.25 -2.22
N ASP A 159 7.91 -8.82 -1.56
CA ASP A 159 8.07 -9.90 -0.57
C ASP A 159 8.98 -9.54 0.61
N ASN A 160 9.00 -8.26 1.00
CA ASN A 160 9.69 -7.77 2.19
C ASN A 160 8.71 -7.15 3.17
N ALA A 161 8.70 -7.63 4.42
CA ALA A 161 7.72 -7.26 5.44
C ALA A 161 7.92 -5.85 6.06
N PHE A 162 7.92 -4.80 5.22
CA PHE A 162 8.08 -3.38 5.58
C PHE A 162 7.10 -2.91 6.65
N GLY A 163 5.84 -3.22 6.40
CA GLY A 163 4.67 -2.50 6.89
C GLY A 163 4.75 -0.99 7.00
N PRO A 164 3.91 -0.36 7.86
CA PRO A 164 3.55 1.05 7.69
C PRO A 164 4.73 2.01 7.61
N ASP A 165 5.76 1.78 8.41
CA ASP A 165 6.94 2.64 8.44
C ASP A 165 8.08 2.16 7.54
N GLY A 166 8.00 0.96 6.96
CA GLY A 166 9.11 0.41 6.18
C GLY A 166 9.40 1.18 4.90
N VAL A 167 8.39 1.88 4.35
CA VAL A 167 8.55 2.79 3.20
C VAL A 167 9.54 3.92 3.48
N ARG A 168 9.68 4.35 4.75
CA ARG A 168 10.66 5.37 5.16
C ARG A 168 12.10 4.95 4.90
N GLY A 169 12.37 3.64 4.85
CA GLY A 169 13.70 3.11 4.56
C GLY A 169 14.23 3.48 3.17
N PHE A 170 13.34 3.69 2.20
CA PHE A 170 13.71 4.02 0.81
C PHE A 170 13.06 5.31 0.28
N GLU A 171 12.36 6.06 1.14
CA GLU A 171 11.75 7.34 0.80
C GLU A 171 12.78 8.35 0.28
N ALA A 172 13.95 8.45 0.94
CA ALA A 172 15.03 9.34 0.53
C ALA A 172 15.59 8.96 -0.86
N LEU A 173 15.71 7.66 -1.13
CA LEU A 173 16.14 7.14 -2.43
C LEU A 173 15.17 7.55 -3.54
N LEU A 174 13.86 7.30 -3.35
CA LEU A 174 12.83 7.67 -4.34
C LEU A 174 12.82 9.17 -4.63
N LYS A 175 13.06 10.02 -3.64
CA LYS A 175 13.08 11.49 -3.79
C LYS A 175 14.38 12.05 -4.38
N SER A 176 15.37 11.19 -4.65
CA SER A 176 16.71 11.58 -5.09
C SER A 176 16.89 11.52 -6.61
N PRO A 177 17.94 12.15 -7.16
CA PRO A 177 18.30 12.02 -8.57
C PRO A 177 18.53 10.57 -9.02
N ALA A 178 18.78 9.64 -8.09
CA ALA A 178 18.99 8.25 -8.43
C ALA A 178 17.74 7.55 -8.97
N CYS A 179 16.54 8.08 -8.68
CA CYS A 179 15.26 7.54 -9.16
C CYS A 179 14.58 8.40 -10.23
N PHE A 180 15.21 9.46 -10.75
CA PHE A 180 14.57 10.29 -11.78
C PHE A 180 14.32 9.54 -13.09
N THR A 181 15.09 8.47 -13.34
CA THR A 181 14.96 7.59 -14.51
C THR A 181 14.14 6.33 -14.23
N LEU A 182 13.54 6.21 -13.05
CA LEU A 182 12.85 5.00 -12.61
C LEU A 182 11.61 4.76 -13.49
N GLN A 183 11.55 3.57 -14.07
CA GLN A 183 10.45 3.13 -14.95
C GLN A 183 9.64 2.00 -14.32
N GLU A 184 10.25 1.18 -13.48
CA GLU A 184 9.59 0.05 -12.82
C GLU A 184 9.77 0.11 -11.31
N LEU A 185 8.66 0.08 -10.58
CA LEU A 185 8.65 0.00 -9.12
C LEU A 185 7.76 -1.16 -8.68
N LYS A 186 8.38 -2.15 -8.03
CA LYS A 186 7.71 -3.38 -7.59
C LYS A 186 7.80 -3.50 -6.06
N LEU A 187 6.64 -3.58 -5.43
CA LEU A 187 6.40 -3.54 -3.99
C LEU A 187 5.30 -4.54 -3.62
N ASN A 188 5.21 -5.67 -4.33
CA ASN A 188 4.17 -6.66 -4.06
C ASN A 188 4.39 -7.31 -2.69
N ASN A 189 3.33 -7.56 -1.92
CA ASN A 189 3.40 -8.29 -0.66
C ASN A 189 4.39 -7.68 0.37
N CYS A 190 4.33 -6.36 0.56
CA CYS A 190 5.17 -5.64 1.51
C CYS A 190 4.45 -5.25 2.82
N GLY A 191 3.12 -5.45 2.87
CA GLY A 191 2.28 -5.13 4.02
C GLY A 191 2.21 -3.64 4.38
N MET A 192 2.44 -2.75 3.42
CA MET A 192 2.63 -1.29 3.62
C MET A 192 1.51 -0.59 4.38
N GLY A 193 0.26 -1.07 4.29
CA GLY A 193 -0.90 -0.40 4.86
C GLY A 193 -1.20 0.95 4.19
N ILE A 194 -2.26 1.60 4.66
CA ILE A 194 -2.65 2.97 4.25
C ILE A 194 -1.49 3.95 4.41
N GLY A 195 -0.83 3.94 5.58
CA GLY A 195 0.25 4.88 5.92
C GLY A 195 1.44 4.75 4.96
N GLY A 196 1.87 3.52 4.66
CA GLY A 196 2.93 3.28 3.70
C GLY A 196 2.54 3.72 2.28
N GLY A 197 1.29 3.47 1.87
CA GLY A 197 0.74 3.96 0.60
C GLY A 197 0.80 5.49 0.46
N LYS A 198 0.39 6.22 1.50
CA LYS A 198 0.46 7.70 1.54
C LYS A 198 1.90 8.22 1.48
N ILE A 199 2.83 7.60 2.22
CA ILE A 199 4.25 7.98 2.19
C ILE A 199 4.84 7.73 0.79
N LEU A 200 4.54 6.58 0.20
CA LEU A 200 4.99 6.22 -1.14
C LEU A 200 4.48 7.21 -2.20
N ALA A 201 3.18 7.50 -2.18
CA ALA A 201 2.58 8.49 -3.06
C ALA A 201 3.24 9.87 -2.95
N ALA A 202 3.47 10.35 -1.72
CA ALA A 202 4.15 11.63 -1.48
C ALA A 202 5.60 11.61 -2.01
N ALA A 203 6.31 10.49 -1.88
CA ALA A 203 7.65 10.32 -2.43
C ALA A 203 7.67 10.35 -3.96
N LEU A 204 6.72 9.68 -4.62
CA LEU A 204 6.58 9.69 -6.08
C LEU A 204 6.24 11.08 -6.62
N LYS A 205 5.28 11.79 -5.99
CA LYS A 205 4.95 13.19 -6.35
C LYS A 205 6.16 14.11 -6.24
N GLU A 206 6.92 13.99 -5.16
CA GLU A 206 8.12 14.79 -4.94
C GLU A 206 9.26 14.43 -5.92
N CYS A 207 9.43 13.14 -6.25
CA CYS A 207 10.35 12.69 -7.28
C CYS A 207 9.97 13.28 -8.65
N HIS A 208 8.70 13.16 -9.04
CA HIS A 208 8.20 13.75 -10.28
C HIS A 208 8.45 15.27 -10.32
N ARG A 209 8.10 16.01 -9.26
CA ARG A 209 8.34 17.46 -9.18
C ARG A 209 9.82 17.83 -9.36
N LYS A 210 10.73 17.14 -8.66
CA LYS A 210 12.17 17.42 -8.71
C LYS A 210 12.79 17.04 -10.06
N SER A 211 12.40 15.91 -10.61
CA SER A 211 12.87 15.39 -11.89
C SER A 211 12.37 16.26 -13.07
N SER A 212 11.13 16.74 -13.00
CA SER A 212 10.57 17.74 -13.92
C SER A 212 11.34 19.06 -13.88
N ALA A 213 11.74 19.53 -12.70
CA ALA A 213 12.52 20.77 -12.55
C ALA A 213 13.91 20.71 -13.21
N VAL A 214 14.44 19.50 -13.46
CA VAL A 214 15.71 19.31 -14.19
C VAL A 214 15.50 18.86 -15.65
N GLY A 215 14.28 18.97 -16.18
CA GLY A 215 13.93 18.67 -17.57
C GLY A 215 13.86 17.18 -17.91
N LYS A 216 13.78 16.31 -16.91
CA LYS A 216 13.66 14.85 -17.06
C LYS A 216 12.58 14.34 -16.11
N PRO A 217 11.29 14.64 -16.36
CA PRO A 217 10.19 14.20 -15.50
C PRO A 217 10.25 12.69 -15.28
N LEU A 218 9.94 12.26 -14.05
CA LEU A 218 9.76 10.84 -13.73
C LEU A 218 8.73 10.26 -14.69
N ALA A 219 9.12 9.19 -15.38
CA ALA A 219 8.29 8.49 -16.35
C ALA A 219 8.11 7.03 -15.89
N LEU A 220 7.34 6.85 -14.80
CA LEU A 220 7.03 5.53 -14.27
C LEU A 220 6.08 4.81 -15.23
N LYS A 221 6.43 3.57 -15.60
CA LYS A 221 5.70 2.75 -16.57
C LYS A 221 5.02 1.56 -15.91
N VAL A 222 5.74 0.84 -15.05
CA VAL A 222 5.24 -0.36 -14.38
C VAL A 222 5.18 -0.10 -12.88
N PHE A 223 4.00 -0.25 -12.31
CA PHE A 223 3.79 -0.18 -10.88
C PHE A 223 3.12 -1.46 -10.37
N VAL A 224 3.79 -2.13 -9.44
CA VAL A 224 3.28 -3.36 -8.81
C VAL A 224 3.23 -3.15 -7.31
N ALA A 225 2.05 -3.23 -6.71
CA ALA A 225 1.88 -3.08 -5.26
C ALA A 225 0.68 -3.89 -4.74
N GLY A 226 0.52 -5.14 -5.16
CA GLY A 226 -0.50 -6.04 -4.60
C GLY A 226 -0.22 -6.46 -3.16
N ARG A 227 -1.24 -6.97 -2.46
CA ARG A 227 -1.11 -7.56 -1.11
C ARG A 227 -0.50 -6.62 -0.07
N ASN A 228 -0.87 -5.34 -0.11
CA ASN A 228 -0.32 -4.32 0.78
C ASN A 228 -1.33 -3.72 1.76
N ARG A 229 -2.63 -4.05 1.66
CA ARG A 229 -3.69 -3.42 2.46
C ARG A 229 -3.65 -1.89 2.31
N LEU A 230 -3.57 -1.42 1.07
CA LEU A 230 -3.56 0.01 0.79
C LEU A 230 -4.88 0.68 1.18
N GLU A 231 -5.98 -0.07 1.04
CA GLU A 231 -7.36 0.41 1.24
C GLU A 231 -7.63 1.69 0.43
N ASN A 232 -8.75 2.37 0.65
CA ASN A 232 -9.14 3.53 -0.16
C ASN A 232 -8.14 4.67 -0.06
N ASP A 233 -7.80 5.04 1.18
CA ASP A 233 -6.94 6.17 1.48
C ASP A 233 -5.54 6.04 0.88
N GLY A 234 -4.98 4.83 0.88
CA GLY A 234 -3.69 4.56 0.26
C GLY A 234 -3.79 4.56 -1.27
N ALA A 235 -4.86 3.97 -1.81
CA ALA A 235 -5.12 3.94 -3.25
C ALA A 235 -5.36 5.35 -3.83
N THR A 236 -6.17 6.18 -3.18
CA THR A 236 -6.45 7.57 -3.58
C THR A 236 -5.18 8.41 -3.59
N ALA A 237 -4.32 8.27 -2.57
CA ALA A 237 -3.04 8.97 -2.55
C ALA A 237 -2.14 8.56 -3.73
N LEU A 238 -2.10 7.26 -4.06
CA LEU A 238 -1.37 6.76 -5.22
C LEU A 238 -1.99 7.23 -6.53
N ALA A 239 -3.33 7.26 -6.63
CA ALA A 239 -4.05 7.77 -7.78
C ALA A 239 -3.68 9.22 -8.10
N GLU A 240 -3.56 10.10 -7.09
CA GLU A 240 -3.06 11.46 -7.29
C GLU A 240 -1.64 11.48 -7.90
N ALA A 241 -0.76 10.59 -7.42
CA ALA A 241 0.59 10.48 -7.97
C ALA A 241 0.58 9.99 -9.42
N PHE A 242 -0.26 9.01 -9.74
CA PHE A 242 -0.42 8.45 -11.09
C PHE A 242 -1.00 9.47 -12.07
N GLY A 243 -1.98 10.26 -11.64
CA GLY A 243 -2.56 11.34 -12.45
C GLY A 243 -1.56 12.44 -12.76
N LEU A 244 -0.63 12.73 -11.84
CA LEU A 244 0.47 13.69 -12.07
C LEU A 244 1.56 13.15 -12.99
N ILE A 245 1.89 11.86 -12.88
CA ILE A 245 2.97 11.23 -13.65
C ILE A 245 2.52 10.99 -15.10
N GLY A 246 1.34 10.41 -15.33
CA GLY A 246 0.71 10.29 -16.66
C GLY A 246 1.42 9.37 -17.67
N THR A 247 2.34 8.51 -17.25
CA THR A 247 3.14 7.65 -18.13
C THR A 247 2.99 6.15 -17.89
N LEU A 248 2.02 5.73 -17.07
CA LEU A 248 1.85 4.31 -16.74
C LEU A 248 1.45 3.49 -17.97
N GLU A 249 2.07 2.33 -18.07
CA GLU A 249 1.81 1.29 -19.07
C GLU A 249 1.21 0.04 -18.37
N GLU A 250 1.61 -0.27 -17.14
CA GLU A 250 1.14 -1.45 -16.40
C GLU A 250 0.92 -1.14 -14.91
N VAL A 251 -0.25 -1.50 -14.39
CA VAL A 251 -0.59 -1.36 -12.97
C VAL A 251 -1.11 -2.68 -12.43
N HIS A 252 -0.47 -3.16 -11.37
CA HIS A 252 -0.87 -4.37 -10.64
C HIS A 252 -1.04 -4.04 -9.16
N MET A 253 -2.29 -3.92 -8.71
CA MET A 253 -2.62 -3.66 -7.31
C MET A 253 -3.65 -4.67 -6.75
N PRO A 254 -3.51 -5.98 -6.98
CA PRO A 254 -4.48 -6.95 -6.48
C PRO A 254 -4.44 -7.07 -4.95
N GLN A 255 -5.53 -7.52 -4.33
CA GLN A 255 -5.55 -7.87 -2.90
C GLN A 255 -5.16 -6.72 -1.97
N ASN A 256 -5.72 -5.54 -2.18
CA ASN A 256 -5.40 -4.36 -1.37
C ASN A 256 -6.54 -3.89 -0.48
N GLY A 257 -7.70 -4.53 -0.53
CA GLY A 257 -8.90 -4.11 0.22
C GLY A 257 -9.38 -2.72 -0.20
N ILE A 258 -9.16 -2.36 -1.47
CA ILE A 258 -9.65 -1.10 -2.05
C ILE A 258 -11.12 -1.31 -2.38
N ASN A 259 -12.00 -0.41 -1.95
CA ASN A 259 -13.42 -0.47 -2.31
C ASN A 259 -13.81 0.67 -3.29
N HIS A 260 -15.10 0.84 -3.58
CA HIS A 260 -15.56 1.68 -4.69
C HIS A 260 -15.01 3.13 -4.75
N PRO A 261 -14.88 3.93 -3.66
CA PRO A 261 -14.23 5.24 -3.72
C PRO A 261 -12.75 5.16 -4.12
N GLY A 262 -12.00 4.19 -3.60
CA GLY A 262 -10.60 3.99 -4.00
C GLY A 262 -10.45 3.55 -5.46
N ILE A 263 -11.34 2.69 -5.94
CA ILE A 263 -11.41 2.27 -7.35
C ILE A 263 -11.78 3.46 -8.25
N THR A 264 -12.72 4.31 -7.82
CA THR A 264 -13.11 5.52 -8.56
C THR A 264 -11.94 6.49 -8.68
N ALA A 265 -11.17 6.69 -7.61
CA ALA A 265 -9.97 7.52 -7.65
C ALA A 265 -8.92 6.97 -8.62
N LEU A 266 -8.69 5.65 -8.61
CA LEU A 266 -7.79 4.99 -9.57
C LEU A 266 -8.27 5.13 -11.01
N ALA A 267 -9.57 4.95 -11.27
CA ALA A 267 -10.16 5.14 -12.60
C ALA A 267 -9.90 6.56 -13.12
N GLN A 268 -10.18 7.59 -12.32
CA GLN A 268 -9.89 8.98 -12.68
C GLN A 268 -8.42 9.23 -13.00
N ALA A 269 -7.50 8.63 -12.23
CA ALA A 269 -6.07 8.74 -12.51
C ALA A 269 -5.65 8.00 -13.79
N PHE A 270 -6.25 6.86 -14.09
CA PHE A 270 -5.96 6.09 -15.31
C PHE A 270 -6.37 6.83 -16.58
N ALA A 271 -7.39 7.70 -16.54
CA ALA A 271 -7.72 8.59 -17.66
C ALA A 271 -6.55 9.49 -18.11
N ALA A 272 -5.63 9.83 -17.19
CA ALA A 272 -4.42 10.59 -17.49
C ALA A 272 -3.25 9.71 -18.02
N ASN A 273 -3.43 8.40 -18.15
CA ASN A 273 -2.40 7.43 -18.53
C ASN A 273 -2.82 6.67 -19.82
N PRO A 274 -2.82 7.33 -21.00
CA PRO A 274 -3.35 6.77 -22.25
C PRO A 274 -2.53 5.60 -22.83
N LEU A 275 -1.35 5.32 -22.25
CA LEU A 275 -0.47 4.21 -22.64
C LEU A 275 -0.71 2.93 -21.83
N LEU A 276 -1.68 2.93 -20.91
CA LEU A 276 -2.03 1.75 -20.12
C LEU A 276 -2.38 0.57 -21.03
N ARG A 277 -1.68 -0.53 -20.80
CA ARG A 277 -1.79 -1.84 -21.45
C ARG A 277 -2.33 -2.89 -20.49
N VAL A 278 -1.93 -2.85 -19.22
CA VAL A 278 -2.32 -3.85 -18.22
C VAL A 278 -2.90 -3.18 -16.99
N ILE A 279 -4.13 -3.58 -16.64
CA ILE A 279 -4.81 -3.15 -15.42
C ILE A 279 -5.21 -4.40 -14.66
N ASN A 280 -4.51 -4.68 -13.55
CA ASN A 280 -4.84 -5.77 -12.65
C ASN A 280 -5.18 -5.22 -11.27
N LEU A 281 -6.47 -5.29 -10.93
CA LEU A 281 -7.03 -4.88 -9.64
C LEU A 281 -7.77 -6.04 -8.97
N ASN A 282 -7.47 -7.29 -9.34
CA ASN A 282 -8.11 -8.51 -8.81
C ASN A 282 -8.21 -8.51 -7.28
N ASP A 283 -9.31 -9.03 -6.74
CA ASP A 283 -9.55 -9.17 -5.30
C ASP A 283 -9.46 -7.79 -4.57
N ASN A 284 -10.29 -6.87 -5.08
CA ASN A 284 -10.62 -5.57 -4.48
C ASN A 284 -12.13 -5.33 -4.69
N THR A 285 -12.81 -4.60 -3.82
CA THR A 285 -14.28 -4.52 -3.81
C THR A 285 -14.80 -3.38 -4.68
N PHE A 286 -14.99 -3.62 -5.99
CA PHE A 286 -15.48 -2.60 -6.91
C PHE A 286 -16.91 -2.16 -6.57
N THR A 287 -17.78 -3.12 -6.28
CA THR A 287 -19.25 -2.97 -6.35
C THR A 287 -19.71 -2.46 -7.72
N GLU A 288 -21.01 -2.27 -7.90
CA GLU A 288 -21.53 -1.66 -9.12
C GLU A 288 -21.00 -0.22 -9.32
N LYS A 289 -20.89 0.55 -8.23
CA LYS A 289 -20.48 1.96 -8.26
C LYS A 289 -19.06 2.11 -8.83
N GLY A 290 -18.11 1.32 -8.32
CA GLY A 290 -16.71 1.37 -8.78
C GLY A 290 -16.51 0.79 -10.18
N ALA A 291 -17.26 -0.25 -10.54
CA ALA A 291 -17.21 -0.85 -11.87
C ALA A 291 -17.71 0.12 -12.96
N VAL A 292 -18.82 0.82 -12.73
CA VAL A 292 -19.33 1.85 -13.67
C VAL A 292 -18.31 2.98 -13.84
N ALA A 293 -17.69 3.47 -12.76
CA ALA A 293 -16.65 4.49 -12.85
C ALA A 293 -15.41 4.04 -13.64
N MET A 294 -14.99 2.77 -13.45
CA MET A 294 -13.90 2.18 -14.22
C MET A 294 -14.27 2.03 -15.70
N ALA A 295 -15.49 1.58 -16.02
CA ALA A 295 -15.98 1.42 -17.38
C ALA A 295 -15.94 2.73 -18.18
N GLU A 296 -16.38 3.84 -17.58
CA GLU A 296 -16.30 5.17 -18.22
C GLU A 296 -14.87 5.57 -18.57
N THR A 297 -13.90 5.20 -17.72
CA THR A 297 -12.48 5.43 -18.01
C THR A 297 -11.99 4.53 -19.14
N LEU A 298 -12.35 3.24 -19.11
CA LEU A 298 -11.91 2.25 -20.10
C LEU A 298 -12.29 2.64 -21.54
N LYS A 299 -13.42 3.32 -21.75
CA LYS A 299 -13.83 3.87 -23.07
C LYS A 299 -12.74 4.73 -23.72
N THR A 300 -11.89 5.36 -22.92
CA THR A 300 -10.80 6.25 -23.37
C THR A 300 -9.46 5.54 -23.60
N LEU A 301 -9.24 4.36 -23.01
CA LEU A 301 -7.93 3.69 -22.97
C LEU A 301 -7.72 2.73 -24.14
N ARG A 302 -7.30 3.28 -25.28
CA ARG A 302 -7.18 2.52 -26.55
C ARG A 302 -6.03 1.50 -26.61
N GLN A 303 -5.12 1.49 -25.64
CA GLN A 303 -3.94 0.61 -25.62
C GLN A 303 -4.07 -0.59 -24.68
N VAL A 304 -5.19 -0.73 -23.96
CA VAL A 304 -5.36 -1.81 -22.98
C VAL A 304 -5.43 -3.15 -23.69
N GLU A 305 -4.60 -4.07 -23.22
CA GLU A 305 -4.45 -5.46 -23.67
C GLU A 305 -4.98 -6.43 -22.61
N VAL A 306 -4.82 -6.13 -21.32
CA VAL A 306 -5.20 -7.03 -20.23
C VAL A 306 -5.97 -6.27 -19.17
N ILE A 307 -7.19 -6.75 -18.89
CA ILE A 307 -8.03 -6.32 -17.78
C ILE A 307 -8.23 -7.52 -16.86
N ASN A 308 -7.82 -7.38 -15.61
CA ASN A 308 -8.11 -8.36 -14.58
C ASN A 308 -8.81 -7.70 -13.39
N PHE A 309 -10.12 -7.92 -13.33
CA PHE A 309 -11.01 -7.56 -12.22
C PHE A 309 -11.68 -8.82 -11.64
N GLY A 310 -10.99 -9.96 -11.63
CA GLY A 310 -11.48 -11.15 -10.95
C GLY A 310 -11.61 -10.93 -9.44
N ASP A 311 -12.56 -11.60 -8.79
CA ASP A 311 -12.87 -11.45 -7.36
C ASP A 311 -13.18 -10.00 -6.96
N CYS A 312 -13.76 -9.19 -7.87
CA CYS A 312 -13.97 -7.76 -7.59
C CYS A 312 -15.39 -7.36 -7.20
N LEU A 313 -16.35 -8.28 -7.09
CA LEU A 313 -17.77 -7.97 -6.88
C LEU A 313 -18.28 -6.91 -7.88
N VAL A 314 -17.97 -7.11 -9.16
CA VAL A 314 -18.37 -6.18 -10.24
C VAL A 314 -19.89 -6.11 -10.39
N ARG A 315 -20.58 -7.23 -10.12
CA ARG A 315 -22.02 -7.44 -10.24
C ARG A 315 -22.55 -7.17 -11.66
N SER A 316 -23.80 -7.54 -11.91
CA SER A 316 -24.39 -7.52 -13.25
C SER A 316 -24.42 -6.12 -13.89
N LYS A 317 -24.76 -5.07 -13.13
CA LYS A 317 -24.78 -3.69 -13.67
C LYS A 317 -23.38 -3.19 -14.04
N GLY A 318 -22.39 -3.46 -13.19
CA GLY A 318 -20.99 -3.12 -13.48
C GLY A 318 -20.45 -3.88 -14.69
N ALA A 319 -20.80 -5.16 -14.80
CA ALA A 319 -20.45 -6.03 -15.93
C ALA A 319 -21.00 -5.50 -17.25
N ILE A 320 -22.26 -5.08 -17.28
CA ILE A 320 -22.89 -4.46 -18.47
C ILE A 320 -22.16 -3.16 -18.87
N ALA A 321 -21.80 -2.31 -17.90
CA ALA A 321 -21.05 -1.10 -18.20
C ALA A 321 -19.65 -1.40 -18.78
N ILE A 322 -18.96 -2.41 -18.25
CA ILE A 322 -17.68 -2.88 -18.80
C ILE A 322 -17.88 -3.44 -20.21
N ALA A 323 -18.95 -4.20 -20.45
CA ALA A 323 -19.28 -4.72 -21.79
C ALA A 323 -19.50 -3.59 -22.80
N GLU A 324 -20.18 -2.51 -22.42
CA GLU A 324 -20.30 -1.31 -23.25
C GLU A 324 -18.93 -0.68 -23.56
N ALA A 325 -18.06 -0.54 -22.55
CA ALA A 325 -16.70 -0.02 -22.74
C ALA A 325 -15.83 -0.91 -23.64
N VAL A 326 -15.98 -2.23 -23.55
CA VAL A 326 -15.33 -3.20 -24.45
C VAL A 326 -15.86 -3.01 -25.86
N LYS A 327 -17.18 -2.99 -26.06
CA LYS A 327 -17.81 -2.85 -27.38
C LYS A 327 -17.44 -1.55 -28.09
N GLU A 328 -17.45 -0.42 -27.38
CA GLU A 328 -17.09 0.90 -27.93
C GLU A 328 -15.57 1.14 -28.06
N GLY A 329 -14.79 0.37 -27.32
CA GLY A 329 -13.39 0.63 -27.02
C GLY A 329 -12.46 -0.56 -27.22
N LEU A 330 -11.29 -0.46 -26.59
CA LEU A 330 -10.36 -1.57 -26.34
C LEU A 330 -10.04 -2.48 -27.55
N PRO A 331 -9.62 -1.95 -28.70
CA PRO A 331 -9.39 -2.76 -29.91
C PRO A 331 -8.23 -3.75 -29.79
N LYS A 332 -7.39 -3.62 -28.76
CA LYS A 332 -6.21 -4.45 -28.50
C LYS A 332 -6.41 -5.43 -27.35
N LEU A 333 -7.64 -5.58 -26.86
CA LEU A 333 -7.93 -6.42 -25.72
C LEU A 333 -7.60 -7.89 -26.04
N LYS A 334 -6.74 -8.48 -25.21
CA LYS A 334 -6.29 -9.88 -25.28
C LYS A 334 -6.83 -10.70 -24.13
N GLU A 335 -6.97 -10.12 -22.94
CA GLU A 335 -7.54 -10.81 -21.78
C GLU A 335 -8.54 -9.91 -21.06
N LEU A 336 -9.75 -10.45 -20.86
CA LEU A 336 -10.76 -9.91 -19.95
C LEU A 336 -11.08 -10.94 -18.89
N ASN A 337 -10.70 -10.66 -17.65
CA ASN A 337 -11.03 -11.49 -16.50
C ASN A 337 -12.03 -10.77 -15.59
N LEU A 338 -13.23 -11.35 -15.48
CA LEU A 338 -14.34 -10.98 -14.62
C LEU A 338 -14.85 -12.21 -13.84
N SER A 339 -13.96 -13.13 -13.48
CA SER A 339 -14.30 -14.31 -12.68
C SER A 339 -14.71 -13.92 -11.25
N PHE A 340 -15.59 -14.69 -10.60
CA PHE A 340 -15.99 -14.49 -9.21
C PHE A 340 -16.49 -13.07 -8.92
N CYS A 341 -17.43 -12.60 -9.74
CA CYS A 341 -17.89 -11.22 -9.75
C CYS A 341 -19.39 -11.06 -9.49
N GLU A 342 -20.10 -12.11 -9.10
CA GLU A 342 -21.57 -12.12 -8.91
C GLU A 342 -22.31 -11.66 -10.18
N ILE A 343 -21.83 -12.07 -11.36
CA ILE A 343 -22.44 -11.72 -12.65
C ILE A 343 -23.53 -12.74 -12.97
N LYS A 344 -24.75 -12.25 -13.21
CA LYS A 344 -25.89 -13.09 -13.61
C LYS A 344 -25.88 -13.35 -15.12
N ARG A 345 -26.60 -14.39 -15.55
CA ARG A 345 -26.72 -14.85 -16.94
C ARG A 345 -26.78 -13.73 -17.99
N ASP A 346 -27.79 -12.86 -17.92
CA ASP A 346 -28.02 -11.84 -18.97
C ASP A 346 -26.83 -10.87 -19.14
N ALA A 347 -26.17 -10.53 -18.03
CA ALA A 347 -24.97 -9.69 -18.06
C ALA A 347 -23.76 -10.42 -18.65
N ALA A 348 -23.60 -11.72 -18.34
CA ALA A 348 -22.54 -12.55 -18.93
C ALA A 348 -22.71 -12.70 -20.46
N LEU A 349 -23.94 -12.90 -20.94
CA LEU A 349 -24.24 -12.93 -22.38
C LEU A 349 -23.91 -11.59 -23.04
N THR A 350 -24.25 -10.48 -22.39
CA THR A 350 -23.91 -9.13 -22.86
C THR A 350 -22.39 -8.92 -22.98
N ILE A 351 -21.60 -9.47 -22.05
CA ILE A 351 -20.13 -9.46 -22.13
C ILE A 351 -19.65 -10.25 -23.35
N ALA A 352 -20.16 -11.46 -23.58
CA ALA A 352 -19.77 -12.25 -24.74
C ALA A 352 -20.09 -11.54 -26.06
N GLU A 353 -21.29 -10.98 -26.20
CA GLU A 353 -21.67 -10.18 -27.37
C GLU A 353 -20.76 -8.98 -27.59
N ALA A 354 -20.30 -8.32 -26.52
CA ALA A 354 -19.37 -7.19 -26.62
C ALA A 354 -17.98 -7.57 -27.15
N THR A 355 -17.63 -8.86 -27.14
CA THR A 355 -16.32 -9.35 -27.62
C THR A 355 -16.28 -9.72 -29.11
N GLU A 356 -17.42 -9.66 -29.82
CA GLU A 356 -17.54 -10.08 -31.23
C GLU A 356 -16.47 -9.46 -32.16
N ASP A 357 -16.10 -8.19 -31.94
CA ASP A 357 -15.12 -7.48 -32.77
C ASP A 357 -13.68 -7.50 -32.23
N LYS A 358 -13.42 -8.25 -31.15
CA LYS A 358 -12.10 -8.31 -30.49
C LYS A 358 -11.24 -9.43 -31.05
N SER A 359 -10.73 -9.21 -32.26
CA SER A 359 -9.92 -10.20 -32.99
C SER A 359 -8.59 -10.60 -32.32
N GLU A 360 -8.09 -9.81 -31.37
CA GLU A 360 -6.89 -10.13 -30.57
C GLU A 360 -7.22 -10.82 -29.25
N LEU A 361 -8.50 -11.09 -28.93
CA LEU A 361 -8.89 -11.68 -27.65
C LEU A 361 -8.41 -13.13 -27.57
N GLU A 362 -7.59 -13.41 -26.56
CA GLU A 362 -7.00 -14.71 -26.27
C GLU A 362 -7.68 -15.38 -25.07
N LYS A 363 -8.26 -14.59 -24.15
CA LYS A 363 -8.92 -15.10 -22.95
C LYS A 363 -10.11 -14.25 -22.51
N LEU A 364 -11.25 -14.88 -22.28
CA LEU A 364 -12.42 -14.36 -21.57
C LEU A 364 -12.71 -15.25 -20.36
N ASP A 365 -12.54 -14.72 -19.16
CA ASP A 365 -12.72 -15.46 -17.91
C ASP A 365 -13.97 -14.98 -17.17
N LEU A 366 -14.96 -15.87 -17.06
CA LEU A 366 -16.24 -15.65 -16.38
C LEU A 366 -16.55 -16.74 -15.35
N ASN A 367 -15.53 -17.52 -14.94
CA ASN A 367 -15.70 -18.58 -13.94
C ASN A 367 -16.24 -18.03 -12.62
N GLY A 368 -16.95 -18.83 -11.82
CA GLY A 368 -17.35 -18.41 -10.47
C GLY A 368 -18.44 -17.36 -10.42
N ASN A 369 -19.23 -17.21 -11.49
CA ASN A 369 -20.36 -16.31 -11.56
C ASN A 369 -21.68 -17.09 -11.45
N ALA A 370 -22.82 -16.44 -11.64
CA ALA A 370 -24.16 -17.01 -11.46
C ALA A 370 -24.90 -17.11 -12.82
N LEU A 371 -24.34 -17.88 -13.76
CA LEU A 371 -24.89 -18.02 -15.12
C LEU A 371 -25.94 -19.13 -15.20
N GLY A 372 -25.80 -20.20 -14.41
CA GLY A 372 -26.57 -21.43 -14.55
C GLY A 372 -26.15 -22.27 -15.74
N GLU A 373 -26.63 -23.51 -15.79
CA GLU A 373 -26.32 -24.45 -16.87
C GLU A 373 -26.77 -23.91 -18.24
N GLU A 374 -27.98 -23.35 -18.31
CA GLU A 374 -28.51 -22.73 -19.54
C GLU A 374 -27.67 -21.51 -19.96
N GLY A 375 -27.27 -20.65 -19.01
CA GLY A 375 -26.41 -19.50 -19.32
C GLY A 375 -25.03 -19.91 -19.82
N CYS A 376 -24.45 -20.96 -19.24
CA CYS A 376 -23.16 -21.52 -19.69
C CYS A 376 -23.24 -22.09 -21.12
N GLU A 377 -24.33 -22.79 -21.45
CA GLU A 377 -24.58 -23.29 -22.81
C GLU A 377 -24.75 -22.14 -23.80
N GLN A 378 -25.60 -21.15 -23.48
CA GLN A 378 -25.82 -19.98 -24.34
C GLN A 378 -24.54 -19.16 -24.57
N LEU A 379 -23.72 -18.98 -23.53
CA LEU A 379 -22.44 -18.29 -23.65
C LEU A 379 -21.49 -19.01 -24.64
N GLN A 380 -21.43 -20.34 -24.57
CA GLN A 380 -20.65 -21.15 -25.50
C GLN A 380 -21.20 -21.03 -26.92
N GLU A 381 -22.52 -21.11 -27.12
CA GLU A 381 -23.15 -20.96 -28.43
C GLU A 381 -22.85 -19.59 -29.08
N ILE A 382 -22.88 -18.50 -28.30
CA ILE A 382 -22.52 -17.16 -28.78
C ILE A 382 -21.07 -17.12 -29.27
N LEU A 383 -20.13 -17.59 -28.45
CA LEU A 383 -18.70 -17.57 -28.80
C LEU A 383 -18.36 -18.54 -29.93
N GLU A 384 -19.02 -19.70 -30.01
CA GLU A 384 -18.94 -20.60 -31.17
C GLU A 384 -19.43 -19.92 -32.45
N GLY A 385 -20.53 -19.16 -32.37
CA GLY A 385 -21.05 -18.34 -33.47
C GLY A 385 -20.03 -17.32 -33.99
N PHE A 386 -19.13 -16.84 -33.12
CA PHE A 386 -18.03 -15.93 -33.47
C PHE A 386 -16.72 -16.64 -33.85
N ASN A 387 -16.66 -17.98 -33.81
CA ASN A 387 -15.43 -18.78 -33.87
C ASN A 387 -14.40 -18.42 -32.77
N MET A 388 -14.89 -18.10 -31.57
CA MET A 388 -14.10 -17.71 -30.40
C MET A 388 -14.26 -18.70 -29.23
N ALA A 389 -14.69 -19.93 -29.49
CA ALA A 389 -14.91 -20.95 -28.44
C ALA A 389 -13.65 -21.23 -27.59
N ASP A 390 -12.45 -21.18 -28.19
CA ASP A 390 -11.18 -21.42 -27.50
C ASP A 390 -10.75 -20.29 -26.54
N VAL A 391 -11.41 -19.12 -26.63
CA VAL A 391 -11.12 -17.93 -25.81
C VAL A 391 -11.74 -18.04 -24.42
N LEU A 392 -12.84 -18.79 -24.29
CA LEU A 392 -13.58 -18.90 -23.04
C LEU A 392 -12.79 -19.71 -22.00
N GLY A 393 -12.65 -19.14 -20.79
CA GLY A 393 -12.10 -19.81 -19.63
C GLY A 393 -12.97 -20.97 -19.11
N SER A 394 -12.52 -21.63 -18.04
CA SER A 394 -13.34 -22.64 -17.37
C SER A 394 -14.59 -21.97 -16.78
N LEU A 395 -15.73 -22.67 -16.79
CA LEU A 395 -16.95 -22.30 -16.07
C LEU A 395 -17.30 -23.35 -15.00
N SER A 396 -16.30 -24.13 -14.56
CA SER A 396 -16.52 -25.26 -13.65
C SER A 396 -17.01 -24.87 -12.26
N ASP A 397 -16.77 -23.63 -11.85
CA ASP A 397 -17.14 -23.11 -10.54
C ASP A 397 -18.36 -22.19 -10.62
N ASP A 398 -19.16 -22.24 -11.69
CA ASP A 398 -20.43 -21.50 -11.77
C ASP A 398 -21.33 -21.84 -10.57
N GLU A 399 -21.83 -20.80 -9.90
CA GLU A 399 -22.59 -20.92 -8.65
C GLU A 399 -24.08 -21.23 -8.91
N GLY A 400 -24.53 -21.21 -10.17
CA GLY A 400 -25.92 -21.47 -10.56
C GLY A 400 -26.77 -20.20 -10.69
N GLU A 401 -28.01 -20.35 -11.16
CA GLU A 401 -29.00 -19.27 -11.11
C GLU A 401 -29.60 -19.23 -9.69
N ASP A 402 -29.35 -18.15 -8.94
CA ASP A 402 -30.07 -17.92 -7.69
C ASP A 402 -31.56 -17.65 -8.01
N GLU A 403 -32.46 -18.56 -7.64
CA GLU A 403 -33.93 -18.42 -7.80
C GLU A 403 -34.55 -17.39 -6.82
N GLU A 404 -33.75 -16.72 -6.00
CA GLU A 404 -34.22 -15.81 -4.95
C GLU A 404 -33.58 -14.42 -5.10
N ASP A 405 -34.00 -13.63 -6.09
CA ASP A 405 -33.78 -12.17 -6.10
C ASP A 405 -34.87 -11.49 -6.96
N GLU A 406 -36.14 -11.77 -6.71
CA GLU A 406 -37.23 -10.86 -7.10
C GLU A 406 -37.43 -9.73 -6.08
N ASP A 407 -36.61 -9.66 -5.02
CA ASP A 407 -36.80 -8.75 -3.87
C ASP A 407 -35.57 -7.92 -3.44
N ASP A 408 -34.49 -7.80 -4.23
CA ASP A 408 -33.45 -6.78 -3.95
C ASP A 408 -33.67 -5.49 -4.76
N GLU A 409 -34.90 -4.96 -4.70
CA GLU A 409 -35.10 -3.51 -4.82
C GLU A 409 -34.71 -2.88 -3.48
N GLY A 410 -33.41 -2.74 -3.24
CA GLY A 410 -32.88 -1.81 -2.25
C GLY A 410 -32.70 -2.38 -0.85
N GLU A 411 -31.85 -3.38 -0.68
CA GLU A 411 -30.86 -3.25 0.38
C GLU A 411 -29.98 -2.04 0.02
N ASP A 412 -30.49 -0.86 0.38
CA ASP A 412 -29.66 0.19 0.94
C ASP A 412 -28.72 -0.54 1.90
N GLU A 413 -27.50 -0.87 1.44
CA GLU A 413 -26.39 -0.80 2.36
C GLU A 413 -26.56 0.58 2.97
N GLU A 414 -26.98 0.60 4.24
CA GLU A 414 -26.74 1.70 5.15
C GLU A 414 -25.21 1.91 5.11
N ASP A 415 -24.75 2.52 4.01
CA ASP A 415 -23.74 3.54 4.02
C ASP A 415 -24.22 4.41 5.18
N GLU A 416 -23.59 4.23 6.34
CA GLU A 416 -23.49 5.30 7.32
C GLU A 416 -22.88 6.47 6.53
N ASP A 417 -23.76 7.21 5.86
CA ASP A 417 -23.59 8.61 5.54
C ASP A 417 -23.25 9.23 6.89
N ASP A 418 -21.95 9.33 7.14
CA ASP A 418 -21.38 10.38 7.95
C ASP A 418 -21.93 11.65 7.33
N GLU A 419 -23.03 12.16 7.90
CA GLU A 419 -23.61 13.48 7.62
C GLU A 419 -22.52 14.52 7.84
N GLY A 420 -21.66 14.67 6.84
CA GLY A 420 -20.96 15.90 6.54
C GLY A 420 -21.98 16.84 5.95
N GLU A 421 -22.83 17.43 6.80
CA GLU A 421 -23.58 18.62 6.43
C GLU A 421 -22.60 19.69 5.92
N ASP A 422 -22.68 19.91 4.61
CA ASP A 422 -22.66 21.18 3.89
C ASP A 422 -21.67 22.26 4.32
N ASP A 423 -20.73 22.56 3.42
CA ASP A 423 -20.43 23.94 3.00
C ASP A 423 -19.71 23.92 1.63
N GLU A 424 -20.42 23.50 0.58
CA GLU A 424 -20.08 23.83 -0.82
C GLU A 424 -21.24 24.55 -1.52
N GLU A 425 -21.58 25.76 -1.06
CA GLU A 425 -22.16 26.79 -1.92
C GLU A 425 -21.56 28.16 -1.56
N GLU A 426 -20.42 28.53 -2.19
CA GLU A 426 -20.15 29.92 -2.64
C GLU A 426 -18.84 29.99 -3.47
N GLN A 427 -18.81 29.33 -4.64
CA GLN A 427 -17.89 29.71 -5.72
C GLN A 427 -18.60 29.78 -7.08
N GLN A 428 -19.66 30.56 -7.14
CA GLN A 428 -20.10 31.20 -8.37
C GLN A 428 -20.46 32.66 -8.12
N GLN A 429 -19.43 33.49 -8.00
CA GLN A 429 -19.46 34.89 -8.44
C GLN A 429 -18.03 35.42 -8.50
N LEU A 430 -17.72 36.16 -9.58
CA LEU A 430 -16.49 36.90 -9.87
C LEU A 430 -15.47 36.24 -10.82
N GLN A 431 -15.94 35.81 -11.99
CA GLN A 431 -15.21 36.09 -13.25
C GLN A 431 -16.14 36.74 -14.28
N GLU A 432 -16.57 37.98 -14.02
CA GLU A 432 -16.89 38.96 -15.07
C GLU A 432 -16.69 40.38 -14.55
N ARG A 433 -15.47 40.90 -14.67
CA ARG A 433 -15.21 42.28 -15.14
C ARG A 433 -13.71 42.54 -15.23
N GLY A 434 -13.17 42.42 -16.44
CA GLY A 434 -12.03 43.23 -16.83
C GLY A 434 -12.50 44.65 -17.14
N GLN A 435 -11.78 45.66 -16.63
CA GLN A 435 -11.29 46.83 -17.37
C GLN A 435 -10.62 47.86 -16.44
N GLY A 436 -9.37 48.21 -16.77
CA GLY A 436 -8.68 49.47 -16.45
C GLY A 436 -8.21 49.65 -15.01
N GLU A 437 -7.01 50.15 -14.67
CA GLU A 437 -5.93 50.81 -15.39
C GLU A 437 -4.62 50.62 -14.59
N GLN A 438 -3.54 51.09 -15.19
CA GLN A 438 -2.12 50.95 -14.86
C GLN A 438 -1.72 51.44 -13.45
N GLU A 439 -0.68 50.85 -12.84
CA GLU A 439 0.66 51.47 -12.79
C GLU A 439 1.69 50.67 -11.95
N SER A 440 2.82 50.39 -12.62
CA SER A 440 4.22 50.34 -12.16
C SER A 440 4.65 49.69 -10.82
N LEU A 441 5.48 48.65 -10.96
CA LEU A 441 6.60 48.32 -10.05
C LEU A 441 7.57 49.52 -9.92
N PRO A 442 8.30 49.67 -8.78
CA PRO A 442 9.65 49.09 -8.78
C PRO A 442 10.20 48.57 -7.44
N SER A 443 11.01 47.50 -7.59
CA SER A 443 12.35 47.26 -7.01
C SER A 443 12.58 47.16 -5.50
N LYS A 444 12.98 45.94 -5.11
CA LYS A 444 13.80 45.60 -3.93
C LYS A 444 15.09 46.42 -3.84
N LYS A 445 15.36 47.00 -2.66
CA LYS A 445 16.72 47.10 -2.07
C LYS A 445 16.68 47.41 -0.55
N ILE A 446 17.14 46.43 0.23
CA ILE A 446 18.03 46.44 1.41
C ILE A 446 17.89 47.59 2.44
N LEU A 447 17.51 47.28 3.70
CA LEU A 447 18.25 47.58 4.95
C LEU A 447 17.48 47.14 6.21
N ASP A 448 18.27 46.82 7.25
CA ASP A 448 17.93 46.27 8.56
C ASP A 448 16.98 47.08 9.46
N SER A 449 16.47 46.36 10.47
CA SER A 449 16.18 46.76 11.86
C SER A 449 14.72 46.88 12.30
N HIS A 450 14.49 46.20 13.44
CA HIS A 450 13.39 46.30 14.40
C HIS A 450 12.39 47.44 14.22
N ASP A 451 11.12 47.12 13.96
CA ASP A 451 10.01 47.50 14.84
C ASP A 451 8.73 46.72 14.50
N SER A 452 7.88 46.60 15.51
CA SER A 452 6.65 45.83 15.59
C SER A 452 5.53 46.47 14.77
N THR A 453 4.81 45.68 13.98
CA THR A 453 3.42 45.98 13.58
C THR A 453 2.60 44.70 13.46
N PRO A 454 1.28 44.78 13.71
CA PRO A 454 0.51 43.70 14.33
C PRO A 454 0.15 42.58 13.35
N VAL A 455 0.25 41.35 13.84
CA VAL A 455 -0.35 40.17 13.24
C VAL A 455 -1.86 40.37 13.20
N SER A 456 -2.45 40.37 12.02
CA SER A 456 -3.90 40.26 11.84
C SER A 456 -4.41 39.06 12.66
N PRO A 457 -5.40 39.22 13.54
CA PRO A 457 -5.81 38.13 14.42
C PRO A 457 -6.35 36.98 13.57
N SER A 458 -5.69 35.83 13.64
CA SER A 458 -6.26 34.55 13.23
C SER A 458 -7.65 34.39 13.87
N PRO A 459 -8.64 33.84 13.15
CA PRO A 459 -10.02 33.75 13.64
C PRO A 459 -10.08 33.06 15.01
N PRO A 460 -11.04 33.45 15.88
CA PRO A 460 -11.20 32.86 17.19
C PRO A 460 -11.44 31.35 17.05
N VAL A 461 -10.67 30.55 17.79
CA VAL A 461 -10.91 29.10 17.88
C VAL A 461 -12.01 28.93 18.91
N ASP A 462 -13.14 28.35 18.50
CA ASP A 462 -14.19 27.92 19.42
C ASP A 462 -14.04 26.44 19.80
N VAL A 463 -14.82 26.01 20.79
CA VAL A 463 -14.77 24.63 21.31
C VAL A 463 -15.20 23.61 20.26
N ALA A 464 -16.18 23.96 19.41
CA ALA A 464 -16.63 23.09 18.32
C ALA A 464 -15.49 22.79 17.34
N THR A 465 -14.73 23.82 16.95
CA THR A 465 -13.55 23.70 16.08
C THR A 465 -12.45 22.85 16.70
N PHE A 466 -12.25 22.94 18.02
CA PHE A 466 -11.29 22.07 18.72
C PHE A 466 -11.76 20.62 18.76
N LEU A 467 -13.03 20.38 19.11
CA LEU A 467 -13.58 19.01 19.18
C LEU A 467 -13.67 18.36 17.80
N ALA A 468 -13.90 19.12 16.73
CA ALA A 468 -13.85 18.58 15.36
C ALA A 468 -12.42 18.19 14.96
N PHE A 469 -11.43 19.05 15.28
CA PHE A 469 -10.05 18.88 14.83
C PHE A 469 -9.04 19.19 15.93
N PRO A 470 -8.83 18.26 16.89
CA PRO A 470 -8.03 18.51 18.09
C PRO A 470 -6.55 18.70 17.76
N SER A 471 -5.94 19.75 18.31
CA SER A 471 -4.49 19.97 18.27
C SER A 471 -4.03 20.72 19.53
N PRO A 472 -2.77 20.53 19.97
CA PRO A 472 -2.22 21.25 21.12
C PRO A 472 -2.36 22.77 20.99
N GLU A 473 -2.11 23.31 19.81
CA GLU A 473 -2.16 24.74 19.53
C GLU A 473 -3.59 25.29 19.66
N LYS A 474 -4.60 24.54 19.17
CA LYS A 474 -6.01 24.92 19.32
C LYS A 474 -6.47 24.86 20.78
N LEU A 475 -6.07 23.83 21.53
CA LEU A 475 -6.40 23.73 22.95
C LEU A 475 -5.87 24.93 23.75
N LEU A 476 -4.61 25.32 23.49
CA LEU A 476 -4.00 26.48 24.16
C LEU A 476 -4.65 27.81 23.73
N ARG A 477 -5.07 27.93 22.46
CA ARG A 477 -5.72 29.14 21.92
C ARG A 477 -7.14 29.37 22.46
N LEU A 478 -7.80 28.38 23.05
CA LEU A 478 -9.06 28.54 23.80
C LEU A 478 -8.88 29.36 25.09
N GLY A 479 -7.63 29.58 25.52
CA GLY A 479 -7.29 30.46 26.61
C GLY A 479 -7.58 29.89 28.01
N PRO A 480 -7.46 30.70 29.07
CA PRO A 480 -7.49 30.25 30.47
C PRO A 480 -8.86 29.73 30.96
N LYS A 481 -9.90 29.80 30.13
CA LYS A 481 -11.24 29.24 30.42
C LYS A 481 -11.55 27.98 29.60
N CYS A 482 -10.60 27.43 28.86
CA CYS A 482 -10.79 26.27 27.98
C CYS A 482 -11.46 25.09 28.69
N SER A 483 -10.99 24.76 29.90
CA SER A 483 -11.53 23.68 30.73
C SER A 483 -13.02 23.86 31.05
N VAL A 484 -13.41 25.08 31.41
CA VAL A 484 -14.80 25.42 31.73
C VAL A 484 -15.69 25.42 30.48
N LEU A 485 -15.19 25.97 29.36
CA LEU A 485 -15.96 26.06 28.11
C LEU A 485 -16.24 24.68 27.51
N ILE A 486 -15.24 23.80 27.48
CA ILE A 486 -15.39 22.43 26.99
C ILE A 486 -16.35 21.65 27.89
N ALA A 487 -16.20 21.75 29.21
CA ALA A 487 -17.11 21.09 30.14
C ALA A 487 -18.55 21.65 30.05
N GLN A 488 -18.74 22.92 29.72
CA GLN A 488 -20.09 23.51 29.55
C GLN A 488 -20.77 23.08 28.26
N GLN A 489 -20.03 23.05 27.15
CA GLN A 489 -20.57 22.72 25.82
C GLN A 489 -20.70 21.22 25.58
N THR A 490 -19.98 20.39 26.35
CA THR A 490 -20.19 18.94 26.31
C THR A 490 -21.44 18.58 27.11
N ASP A 491 -22.39 17.92 26.44
CA ASP A 491 -23.55 17.33 27.10
C ASP A 491 -23.11 16.14 27.96
N THR A 492 -23.03 16.36 29.27
CA THR A 492 -22.63 15.35 30.24
C THR A 492 -23.76 14.39 30.62
N SER A 493 -24.96 14.55 30.05
CA SER A 493 -26.04 13.56 30.20
C SER A 493 -25.91 12.42 29.19
N ASP A 494 -25.21 12.66 28.08
CA ASP A 494 -24.90 11.72 27.03
C ASP A 494 -23.51 11.12 27.26
N MET A 495 -23.47 9.81 27.52
CA MET A 495 -22.24 9.11 27.85
C MET A 495 -21.25 9.07 26.68
N GLU A 496 -21.75 8.92 25.45
CA GLU A 496 -20.91 8.75 24.27
C GLU A 496 -20.22 10.07 23.91
N LYS A 497 -20.94 11.18 24.07
CA LYS A 497 -20.35 12.53 23.96
C LYS A 497 -19.26 12.78 24.99
N VAL A 498 -19.42 12.28 26.23
CA VAL A 498 -18.38 12.40 27.27
C VAL A 498 -17.14 11.57 26.91
N VAL A 499 -17.32 10.33 26.45
CA VAL A 499 -16.20 9.46 26.02
C VAL A 499 -15.47 10.07 24.84
N THR A 500 -16.20 10.49 23.81
CA THR A 500 -15.64 11.14 22.61
C THR A 500 -14.90 12.43 22.96
N ALA A 501 -15.47 13.30 23.81
CA ALA A 501 -14.80 14.52 24.24
C ALA A 501 -13.51 14.22 25.03
N LEU A 502 -13.55 13.26 25.96
CA LEU A 502 -12.38 12.85 26.74
C LEU A 502 -11.26 12.32 25.85
N LEU A 503 -11.59 11.51 24.83
CA LEU A 503 -10.61 10.97 23.89
C LEU A 503 -10.00 12.07 23.00
N LYS A 504 -10.81 13.02 22.54
CA LYS A 504 -10.34 14.20 21.78
C LYS A 504 -9.40 15.08 22.61
N ILE A 505 -9.73 15.35 23.87
CA ILE A 505 -8.85 16.06 24.82
C ILE A 505 -7.55 15.27 25.04
N SER A 506 -7.64 13.96 25.25
CA SER A 506 -6.49 13.11 25.52
C SER A 506 -5.57 12.94 24.31
N SER A 507 -6.12 13.04 23.09
CA SER A 507 -5.37 12.88 21.83
C SER A 507 -4.27 13.92 21.64
N VAL A 508 -4.41 15.10 22.26
CA VAL A 508 -3.42 16.20 22.16
C VAL A 508 -2.37 16.16 23.25
N PHE A 509 -2.39 15.15 24.12
CA PHE A 509 -1.43 15.02 25.22
C PHE A 509 0.02 14.97 24.69
N LYS A 510 0.86 15.82 25.26
CA LYS A 510 2.32 15.83 25.08
C LYS A 510 2.98 16.09 26.44
N ASP A 511 4.21 15.60 26.63
CA ASP A 511 4.97 15.82 27.88
C ASP A 511 5.37 17.30 28.14
N GLU A 512 5.09 18.20 27.19
CA GLU A 512 5.27 19.64 27.37
C GLU A 512 4.36 20.17 28.49
N THR A 513 4.95 20.89 29.45
CA THR A 513 4.28 21.32 30.70
C THR A 513 3.01 22.12 30.48
N THR A 514 2.98 22.98 29.45
CA THR A 514 1.84 23.84 29.09
C THR A 514 0.66 23.01 28.58
N VAL A 515 0.89 22.15 27.59
CA VAL A 515 -0.12 21.29 26.96
C VAL A 515 -0.62 20.25 27.97
N LYS A 516 0.29 19.61 28.71
CA LYS A 516 -0.05 18.64 29.75
C LYS A 516 -0.98 19.22 30.81
N THR A 517 -0.67 20.41 31.31
CA THR A 517 -1.51 21.12 32.29
C THR A 517 -2.88 21.43 31.70
N ALA A 518 -2.96 21.93 30.47
CA ALA A 518 -4.23 22.23 29.81
C ALA A 518 -5.10 20.98 29.61
N VAL A 519 -4.50 19.86 29.21
CA VAL A 519 -5.21 18.56 29.06
C VAL A 519 -5.74 18.07 30.40
N HIS A 520 -4.92 18.12 31.45
CA HIS A 520 -5.31 17.70 32.79
C HIS A 520 -6.45 18.57 33.36
N GLU A 521 -6.33 19.89 33.30
CA GLU A 521 -7.36 20.81 33.78
C GLU A 521 -8.69 20.64 33.02
N THR A 522 -8.62 20.43 31.70
CA THR A 522 -9.81 20.22 30.87
C THR A 522 -10.46 18.87 31.17
N THR A 523 -9.66 17.82 31.33
CA THR A 523 -10.13 16.50 31.77
C THR A 523 -10.83 16.60 33.11
N ASP A 524 -10.21 17.28 34.08
CA ASP A 524 -10.76 17.41 35.43
C ASP A 524 -12.08 18.17 35.43
N ALA A 525 -12.21 19.22 34.62
CA ALA A 525 -13.46 19.96 34.50
C ALA A 525 -14.59 19.11 33.90
N LEU A 526 -14.31 18.40 32.80
CA LEU A 526 -15.28 17.53 32.12
C LEU A 526 -15.72 16.38 33.03
N MET A 527 -14.76 15.64 33.58
CA MET A 527 -15.04 14.41 34.33
C MET A 527 -15.61 14.69 35.72
N ARG A 528 -15.21 15.81 36.36
CA ARG A 528 -15.88 16.25 37.60
C ARG A 528 -17.33 16.58 37.35
N LYS A 529 -17.67 17.25 36.24
CA LYS A 529 -19.06 17.54 35.88
C LYS A 529 -19.85 16.25 35.61
N ALA A 530 -19.28 15.31 34.85
CA ALA A 530 -19.91 14.03 34.54
C ALA A 530 -20.15 13.17 35.80
N PHE A 531 -19.12 12.89 36.59
CA PHE A 531 -19.24 11.99 37.76
C PHE A 531 -19.98 12.59 38.95
N THR A 532 -20.15 13.91 39.02
CA THR A 532 -20.99 14.55 40.05
C THR A 532 -22.48 14.50 39.67
N SER A 533 -22.81 14.17 38.42
CA SER A 533 -24.20 13.99 38.00
C SER A 533 -24.78 12.69 38.53
N ALA A 534 -25.94 12.77 39.21
CA ALA A 534 -26.61 11.61 39.79
C ALA A 534 -27.14 10.60 38.75
N THR A 535 -27.27 11.03 37.48
CA THR A 535 -27.75 10.18 36.37
C THR A 535 -26.62 9.56 35.55
N PHE A 536 -25.36 9.93 35.81
CA PHE A 536 -24.24 9.47 35.01
C PHE A 536 -23.79 8.06 35.43
N ASN A 537 -23.92 7.10 34.53
CA ASN A 537 -23.55 5.72 34.80
C ASN A 537 -22.03 5.52 34.69
N SER A 538 -21.38 5.47 35.84
CA SER A 538 -19.91 5.38 35.92
C SER A 538 -19.35 4.04 35.42
N ASP A 539 -20.09 2.93 35.61
CA ASP A 539 -19.67 1.59 35.16
C ASP A 539 -19.78 1.44 33.63
N ALA A 540 -20.87 1.96 33.06
CA ALA A 540 -21.08 1.98 31.61
C ALA A 540 -20.05 2.89 30.92
N PHE A 541 -19.70 4.03 31.54
CA PHE A 541 -18.68 4.94 31.03
C PHE A 541 -17.31 4.26 30.89
N ILE A 542 -16.85 3.53 31.92
CA ILE A 542 -15.58 2.81 31.84
C ILE A 542 -15.61 1.73 30.78
N THR A 543 -16.74 1.04 30.63
CA THR A 543 -16.89 0.00 29.61
C THR A 543 -16.80 0.58 28.20
N SER A 544 -17.56 1.64 27.90
CA SER A 544 -17.47 2.35 26.61
C SER A 544 -16.06 2.90 26.38
N LEU A 545 -15.45 3.57 27.37
CA LEU A 545 -14.08 4.08 27.24
C LEU A 545 -13.07 2.98 26.87
N LEU A 546 -13.17 1.80 27.51
CA LEU A 546 -12.29 0.66 27.21
C LEU A 546 -12.55 0.08 25.81
N ILE A 547 -13.79 0.10 25.31
CA ILE A 547 -14.14 -0.30 23.95
C ILE A 547 -13.50 0.67 22.93
N HIS A 548 -13.67 1.98 23.11
CA HIS A 548 -13.04 2.98 22.24
C HIS A 548 -11.50 2.98 22.33
N MET A 549 -10.94 2.51 23.44
CA MET A 549 -9.51 2.24 23.57
C MET A 549 -9.08 0.90 22.94
N GLY A 550 -9.99 0.09 22.40
CA GLY A 550 -9.68 -1.24 21.85
C GLY A 550 -9.24 -2.26 22.90
N LEU A 551 -9.51 -2.01 24.18
CA LEU A 551 -9.18 -2.89 25.30
C LEU A 551 -10.32 -3.86 25.65
N LEU A 552 -11.54 -3.57 25.17
CA LEU A 552 -12.71 -4.46 25.23
C LEU A 552 -13.31 -4.61 23.82
N LYS A 553 -13.88 -5.78 23.54
CA LYS A 553 -14.65 -6.03 22.31
C LYS A 553 -16.10 -5.56 22.49
N SER A 554 -16.67 -4.98 21.45
CA SER A 554 -18.09 -4.66 21.34
C SER A 554 -18.74 -5.55 20.27
N GLU A 555 -20.06 -5.72 20.36
CA GLU A 555 -20.88 -6.31 19.28
C GLU A 555 -21.04 -5.33 18.11
N GLU A 556 -20.98 -4.02 18.40
CA GLU A 556 -20.95 -2.94 17.41
C GLU A 556 -19.53 -2.69 16.90
N LYS A 557 -19.39 -2.31 15.62
CA LYS A 557 -18.09 -2.02 14.97
C LYS A 557 -17.53 -0.65 15.40
N ILE A 558 -17.12 -0.53 16.66
CA ILE A 558 -16.53 0.72 17.17
C ILE A 558 -15.04 0.81 16.80
N LYS A 559 -14.66 1.86 16.07
CA LYS A 559 -13.27 2.14 15.69
C LYS A 559 -12.44 2.56 16.90
N ALA A 560 -11.43 1.77 17.24
CA ALA A 560 -10.53 2.09 18.34
C ALA A 560 -9.64 3.31 18.04
N VAL A 561 -9.25 4.05 19.08
CA VAL A 561 -8.34 5.19 18.94
C VAL A 561 -6.96 4.77 18.43
N PRO A 562 -6.33 5.55 17.53
CA PRO A 562 -5.08 5.17 16.87
C PRO A 562 -3.86 5.19 17.80
N SER A 563 -3.93 5.89 18.93
CA SER A 563 -2.86 5.96 19.93
C SER A 563 -3.42 5.88 21.34
N LEU A 564 -2.90 4.94 22.13
CA LEU A 564 -3.27 4.75 23.53
C LEU A 564 -2.50 5.64 24.50
N TYR A 565 -1.41 6.27 24.07
CA TYR A 565 -0.51 6.99 24.98
C TYR A 565 -1.23 8.12 25.71
N GLY A 566 -1.87 9.04 24.97
CA GLY A 566 -2.62 10.15 25.55
C GLY A 566 -3.77 9.69 26.46
N PRO A 567 -4.69 8.84 25.99
CA PRO A 567 -5.76 8.28 26.81
C PRO A 567 -5.28 7.59 28.09
N LEU A 568 -4.19 6.81 28.03
CA LEU A 568 -3.62 6.16 29.22
C LEU A 568 -3.02 7.16 30.21
N MET A 569 -2.35 8.21 29.73
CA MET A 569 -1.80 9.26 30.61
C MET A 569 -2.92 10.05 31.29
N THR A 570 -3.95 10.44 30.53
CA THR A 570 -5.12 11.14 31.06
C THR A 570 -5.88 10.27 32.07
N LEU A 571 -6.07 8.98 31.77
CA LEU A 571 -6.70 8.03 32.69
C LEU A 571 -5.90 7.89 33.98
N ASN A 572 -4.57 7.78 33.89
CA ASN A 572 -3.69 7.71 35.05
C ASN A 572 -3.73 8.98 35.92
N HIS A 573 -3.94 10.16 35.32
CA HIS A 573 -4.18 11.40 36.05
C HIS A 573 -5.56 11.39 36.72
N MET A 574 -6.61 11.04 35.96
CA MET A 574 -8.01 11.04 36.40
C MET A 574 -8.25 10.12 37.62
N VAL A 575 -7.68 8.91 37.64
CA VAL A 575 -7.86 7.96 38.76
C VAL A 575 -7.28 8.44 40.09
N GLN A 576 -6.41 9.44 40.06
CA GLN A 576 -5.82 10.04 41.26
C GLN A 576 -6.68 11.19 41.82
N GLN A 577 -7.71 11.62 41.08
CA GLN A 577 -8.55 12.75 41.46
C GLN A 577 -9.67 12.35 42.41
N ASP A 578 -10.12 13.32 43.19
CA ASP A 578 -11.15 13.16 44.22
C ASP A 578 -12.55 12.85 43.65
N TYR A 579 -12.83 13.29 42.42
CA TYR A 579 -14.09 13.05 41.73
C TYR A 579 -14.21 11.63 41.15
N PHE A 580 -13.10 10.89 41.01
CA PHE A 580 -13.13 9.60 40.34
C PHE A 580 -13.70 8.50 41.25
N PRO A 581 -14.68 7.69 40.79
CA PRO A 581 -15.27 6.65 41.62
C PRO A 581 -14.26 5.55 41.98
N LYS A 582 -13.92 5.42 43.27
CA LYS A 582 -12.93 4.44 43.76
C LYS A 582 -13.33 2.98 43.49
N SER A 583 -14.61 2.70 43.28
CA SER A 583 -15.12 1.38 42.89
C SER A 583 -14.65 0.92 41.51
N LEU A 584 -14.28 1.85 40.62
CA LEU A 584 -13.83 1.56 39.25
C LEU A 584 -12.33 1.28 39.16
N ALA A 585 -11.55 1.69 40.18
CA ALA A 585 -10.10 1.51 40.18
C ALA A 585 -9.65 0.04 40.04
N PRO A 586 -10.30 -0.96 40.67
CA PRO A 586 -9.96 -2.37 40.47
C PRO A 586 -10.16 -2.87 39.02
N VAL A 587 -11.20 -2.39 38.33
CA VAL A 587 -11.47 -2.73 36.92
C VAL A 587 -10.32 -2.23 36.06
N LEU A 588 -9.93 -0.97 36.23
CA LEU A 588 -8.80 -0.38 35.51
C LEU A 588 -7.47 -1.07 35.86
N LEU A 589 -7.26 -1.49 37.11
CA LEU A 589 -6.06 -2.24 37.51
C LEU A 589 -5.97 -3.63 36.87
N ALA A 590 -7.10 -4.28 36.60
CA ALA A 590 -7.13 -5.56 35.88
C ALA A 590 -6.63 -5.39 34.44
N PHE A 591 -7.01 -4.30 33.77
CA PHE A 591 -6.49 -3.96 32.44
C PHE A 591 -5.05 -3.42 32.52
N ASN A 592 -4.68 -2.67 33.56
CA ASN A 592 -3.33 -2.14 33.74
C ASN A 592 -2.27 -3.24 33.98
N LYS A 593 -2.65 -4.40 34.54
CA LYS A 593 -1.76 -5.58 34.63
C LYS A 593 -1.42 -6.18 33.25
N ASN A 594 -2.35 -6.10 32.30
CA ASN A 594 -2.10 -6.47 30.89
C ASN A 594 -1.41 -5.34 30.12
N VAL A 595 -1.64 -4.08 30.48
CA VAL A 595 -0.93 -2.93 29.90
C VAL A 595 0.52 -2.83 30.38
N ASN A 596 0.89 -3.39 31.54
CA ASN A 596 2.29 -3.48 31.95
C ASN A 596 3.12 -4.44 31.08
N SER A 597 2.53 -5.50 30.49
CA SER A 597 3.23 -6.29 29.47
C SER A 597 3.39 -5.53 28.15
N LEU A 598 2.49 -4.58 27.87
CA LEU A 598 2.62 -3.62 26.76
C LEU A 598 3.61 -2.47 27.08
N LYS A 599 3.75 -2.04 28.34
CA LYS A 599 4.76 -1.06 28.76
C LYS A 599 6.18 -1.62 28.75
N GLU A 600 6.37 -2.91 29.03
CA GLU A 600 7.67 -3.58 28.84
C GLU A 600 8.10 -3.65 27.37
N SER A 601 7.18 -3.41 26.43
CA SER A 601 7.47 -3.31 24.99
C SER A 601 7.82 -1.88 24.54
N CYS A 602 7.70 -0.89 25.44
CA CYS A 602 7.91 0.54 25.16
C CYS A 602 8.76 1.23 26.24
N SER A 603 9.88 0.61 26.64
CA SER A 603 10.95 1.26 27.42
C SER A 603 12.26 1.31 26.63
N TYR A 604 12.28 2.19 25.64
CA TYR A 604 13.52 2.85 25.21
C TYR A 604 13.24 4.36 25.25
N LEU A 605 14.02 5.07 26.08
CA LEU A 605 13.97 6.50 26.46
C LEU A 605 12.96 6.76 27.60
N ALA A 606 13.37 6.96 28.87
CA ALA A 606 14.57 7.63 29.40
C ALA A 606 15.48 6.74 30.26
#